data_AF-A0A7S2W856-F1
#
_entry.id   AF-A0A7S2W856-F1
#
_cell.length_a   1.000
_cell.length_b   1.000
_cell.length_c   1.000
_cell.angle_alpha   90.00
_cell.angle_beta   90.00
_cell.angle_gamma   90.00
#
_symmetry.space_group_name_H-M   'P 1'
#
loop_
_entity.id
_entity.type
_entity.pdbx_description
1 polymer ?
#
loop_
_entity_poly.entity_id
_entity_poly.type
_entity_poly.pdbx_seq_one_letter_code
_entity_poly.pdbx_strand_id
1 'polypeptide(L)'
;MSGNWLIVSDRKSVFFFEQLPDRTWAFTQQISKDPNFQFGFDVAIDNLTAVVGARFTPSHDKPESGAAFVLDFEQSSSQWNVTQVL
;
A
#
# COMPACT_ATOMS: atom_id res chain seq x y z
N MET A 1 4.68 -9.45 17.53
CA MET A 1 5.39 -8.18 17.28
C MET A 1 4.32 -7.20 16.88
N SER A 2 4.05 -6.17 17.69
CA SER A 2 3.08 -5.13 17.33
C SER A 2 3.60 -4.34 16.14
N GLY A 3 2.74 -4.03 15.17
CA GLY A 3 3.12 -3.31 13.96
C GLY A 3 3.66 -1.91 14.28
N ASN A 4 4.89 -1.64 13.87
CA ASN A 4 5.54 -0.32 13.92
C ASN A 4 5.40 0.40 12.56
N TRP A 5 4.25 0.26 11.91
CA TRP A 5 4.05 0.75 10.54
C TRP A 5 3.00 1.86 10.49
N LEU A 6 3.35 2.93 9.78
CA LEU A 6 2.42 3.95 9.33
C LEU A 6 2.39 3.90 7.81
N ILE A 7 1.18 3.88 7.25
CA ILE A 7 0.96 3.99 5.82
C ILE A 7 0.11 5.22 5.57
N VAL A 8 0.58 6.09 4.68
CA VAL A 8 -0.17 7.25 4.18
C VAL A 8 -0.19 7.20 2.66
N SER A 9 -1.18 7.85 2.06
CA SER A 9 -1.37 7.79 0.61
C SER A 9 -1.56 9.17 -0.02
N ASP A 10 -1.31 9.21 -1.33
CA ASP A 10 -1.84 10.23 -2.23
C ASP A 10 -2.70 9.56 -3.31
N ARG A 11 -3.08 10.28 -4.37
CA ARG A 11 -3.90 9.70 -5.45
C ARG A 11 -3.24 8.51 -6.15
N LYS A 12 -1.92 8.42 -6.25
CA LYS A 12 -1.23 7.41 -7.06
C LYS A 12 -0.30 6.50 -6.26
N SER A 13 -0.04 6.83 -5.00
CA SER A 13 1.01 6.21 -4.19
C SER A 13 0.52 5.88 -2.79
N VAL A 14 1.12 4.85 -2.22
CA VAL A 14 1.23 4.66 -0.76
C VAL A 14 2.68 4.80 -0.34
N PHE A 15 2.87 5.32 0.86
CA PHE A 15 4.16 5.57 1.49
C PHE A 15 4.18 4.84 2.82
N PHE A 16 5.25 4.09 3.05
CA PHE A 16 5.46 3.28 4.24
C PHE A 16 6.49 3.96 5.13
N PHE A 17 6.19 3.98 6.42
CA PHE A 17 7.06 4.50 7.45
C PHE A 17 7.18 3.50 8.59
N GLU A 18 8.39 3.30 9.07
CA GLU A 18 8.67 2.50 10.26
C GLU A 18 8.92 3.40 11.46
N GLN A 19 8.32 3.07 12.61
CA GLN A 19 8.58 3.79 13.85
C GLN A 19 9.92 3.34 14.45
N LEU A 20 10.83 4.30 14.63
CA LEU A 20 12.14 4.08 15.25
C LEU A 20 12.04 4.07 16.79
N PRO A 21 13.07 3.58 17.51
CA PRO A 21 13.08 3.54 18.98
C PRO A 21 12.90 4.90 19.66
N ASP A 22 13.26 6.00 18.98
CA ASP A 22 13.10 7.37 19.46
C ASP A 22 11.70 7.96 19.18
N ARG A 23 10.76 7.13 18.70
CA ARG A 23 9.38 7.48 18.33
C ARG A 23 9.25 8.40 17.12
N THR A 24 10.32 8.58 16.35
CA THR A 24 10.24 9.20 15.03
C THR A 24 9.82 8.19 13.97
N TRP A 25 9.30 8.70 12.84
CA TRP A 25 8.88 7.89 11.70
C TRP A 25 9.91 8.01 10.58
N ALA A 26 10.52 6.89 10.21
CA ALA A 26 11.45 6.82 9.09
C ALA A 26 10.72 6.35 7.83
N PHE A 27 10.83 7.12 6.75
CA PHE A 27 10.36 6.68 5.44
C PHE A 27 11.15 5.43 5.01
N THR A 28 10.44 4.38 4.60
CA THR A 28 11.07 3.14 4.13
C THR A 28 10.85 2.90 2.65
N GLN A 29 9.63 3.13 2.16
CA GLN A 29 9.26 2.74 0.80
C GLN A 29 8.08 3.55 0.27
N GLN A 30 8.05 3.72 -1.05
CA GLN A 30 6.89 4.20 -1.79
C GLN A 30 6.52 3.15 -2.84
N ILE A 31 5.23 2.88 -2.99
CA ILE A 31 4.70 2.08 -4.09
C ILE A 31 3.68 2.93 -4.84
N SER A 32 3.87 3.06 -6.16
CA SER A 32 2.98 3.82 -7.03
C SER A 32 2.35 2.93 -8.10
N LYS A 33 1.19 3.34 -8.60
CA LYS A 33 0.54 2.77 -9.80
C LYS A 33 0.20 3.87 -10.79
N ASP A 34 -0.51 3.49 -11.86
CA ASP A 34 -1.06 4.45 -12.82
C ASP A 34 -1.87 5.53 -12.08
N PRO A 35 -1.60 6.84 -12.31
CA PRO A 35 -2.32 7.92 -11.65
C PRO A 35 -3.84 7.89 -11.88
N ASN A 36 -4.29 7.33 -13.02
CA ASN A 36 -5.70 7.23 -13.34
C ASN A 36 -6.42 6.22 -12.44
N PHE A 37 -5.73 5.21 -11.91
CA PHE A 37 -6.34 4.16 -11.09
C PHE A 37 -6.80 4.65 -9.73
N GLN A 38 -6.27 5.78 -9.28
CA GLN A 38 -6.42 6.28 -7.92
C GLN A 38 -6.01 5.25 -6.86
N PHE A 39 -4.83 4.64 -7.04
CA PHE A 39 -4.34 3.51 -6.25
C PHE A 39 -4.26 3.77 -4.75
N GLY A 40 -4.10 4.99 -4.27
CA GLY A 40 -4.08 5.31 -2.85
C GLY A 40 -5.42 5.84 -2.31
N PHE A 41 -6.54 5.51 -2.95
CA PHE A 41 -7.85 6.05 -2.60
C PHE A 41 -8.31 5.67 -1.19
N ASP A 42 -8.02 4.45 -0.77
CA ASP A 42 -8.24 3.97 0.60
C ASP A 42 -7.10 3.06 1.03
N VAL A 43 -6.79 3.04 2.33
CA VAL A 43 -5.70 2.25 2.91
C VAL A 43 -6.13 1.67 4.24
N ALA A 44 -6.01 0.35 4.37
CA ALA A 44 -6.11 -0.37 5.63
C ALA A 44 -4.84 -1.17 5.88
N ILE A 45 -4.49 -1.36 7.16
CA ILE A 45 -3.34 -2.17 7.56
C ILE A 45 -3.71 -3.03 8.77
N ASP A 46 -3.26 -4.28 8.75
CA ASP A 46 -3.21 -5.15 9.91
C ASP A 46 -1.81 -5.79 9.97
N ASN A 47 -1.05 -5.44 11.00
CA ASN A 47 0.33 -5.89 11.22
C ASN A 47 1.27 -5.68 10.01
N LEU A 48 1.51 -6.75 9.24
CA LEU A 48 2.45 -6.81 8.12
C LEU A 48 1.71 -6.95 6.77
N THR A 49 0.39 -6.80 6.77
CA THR A 49 -0.45 -6.85 5.58
C THR A 49 -1.20 -5.53 5.47
N ALA A 50 -1.15 -4.91 4.30
CA ALA A 50 -1.89 -3.72 3.95
C ALA A 50 -2.80 -3.99 2.75
N VAL A 51 -3.95 -3.34 2.72
CA VAL A 51 -4.86 -3.35 1.57
C VAL A 51 -5.01 -1.93 1.08
N VAL A 52 -4.83 -1.75 -0.23
CA VAL A 52 -4.86 -0.45 -0.87
C VAL A 52 -5.89 -0.45 -2.00
N GLY A 53 -6.86 0.44 -1.91
CA GLY A 53 -7.95 0.56 -2.87
C GLY A 53 -7.61 1.44 -4.06
N ALA A 54 -7.91 0.96 -5.27
CA ALA A 54 -7.70 1.64 -6.54
C ALA A 54 -9.00 1.70 -7.34
N ARG A 55 -9.82 2.74 -7.11
CA ARG A 55 -11.21 2.78 -7.56
C ARG A 55 -11.42 2.84 -9.08
N PHE A 56 -10.37 3.10 -9.86
CA PHE A 56 -10.42 3.19 -11.32
C PHE A 56 -9.43 2.23 -11.99
N THR A 57 -8.95 1.19 -11.29
CA THR A 57 -8.21 0.13 -11.95
C THR A 57 -9.15 -0.62 -12.91
N PRO A 58 -8.79 -0.75 -14.20
CA PRO A 58 -9.58 -1.48 -15.18
C PRO A 58 -9.46 -2.98 -14.95
N SER A 59 -10.56 -3.70 -15.19
CA SER A 59 -10.58 -5.17 -15.26
C SER A 59 -11.28 -5.60 -16.55
N HIS A 60 -10.55 -6.34 -17.39
CA HIS A 60 -11.04 -6.81 -18.70
C HIS A 60 -11.76 -5.70 -19.48
N ASP A 61 -13.05 -5.89 -19.76
CA ASP A 61 -13.88 -4.99 -20.58
C ASP A 61 -14.49 -3.83 -19.77
N LYS A 62 -14.11 -3.64 -18.50
CA LYS A 62 -14.62 -2.60 -17.61
C LYS A 62 -13.50 -1.62 -17.23
N PRO A 63 -13.43 -0.44 -17.86
CA PRO A 63 -12.32 0.49 -17.70
C PRO A 63 -12.18 1.10 -16.29
N GLU A 64 -13.18 0.92 -15.42
CA GLU A 64 -13.24 1.52 -14.08
C GLU A 64 -13.92 0.58 -13.06
N SER A 65 -13.68 -0.73 -13.14
CA SER A 65 -14.25 -1.68 -12.18
C SER A 65 -13.71 -1.52 -10.75
N GLY A 66 -12.55 -0.87 -10.62
CA GLY A 66 -11.79 -0.81 -9.39
C GLY A 66 -11.05 -2.12 -9.11
N ALA A 67 -10.09 -2.04 -8.20
CA ALA A 67 -9.38 -3.18 -7.63
C ALA A 67 -8.93 -2.87 -6.20
N ALA A 68 -8.65 -3.91 -5.42
CA ALA A 68 -7.90 -3.76 -4.17
C ALA A 68 -6.59 -4.55 -4.26
N PHE A 69 -5.51 -3.94 -3.80
CA PHE A 69 -4.19 -4.54 -3.82
C PHE A 69 -3.81 -4.97 -2.41
N VAL A 70 -3.47 -6.24 -2.22
CA VAL A 70 -2.89 -6.75 -0.97
C VAL A 70 -1.39 -6.59 -1.05
N LEU A 71 -0.81 -5.99 -0.02
CA LEU A 71 0.61 -5.75 0.12
C LEU A 71 1.10 -6.41 1.40
N ASP A 72 2.11 -7.27 1.31
CA ASP A 72 2.72 -7.92 2.45
C ASP A 72 4.16 -7.45 2.64
N PHE A 73 4.57 -7.26 3.90
CA PHE A 73 5.94 -6.94 4.26
C PHE A 73 6.80 -8.20 4.33
N GLU A 74 7.79 -8.30 3.45
CA GLU A 74 8.80 -9.34 3.43
C GLU A 74 9.98 -8.96 4.32
N GLN A 75 10.12 -9.63 5.46
CA GLN A 75 11.17 -9.31 6.45
C GLN A 75 12.59 -9.59 5.94
N SER A 76 12.78 -10.57 5.06
CA SER A 76 14.09 -10.93 4.51
C SER A 76 14.68 -9.82 3.64
N SER A 77 13.83 -9.12 2.89
CA SER A 77 14.20 -8.00 2.02
C SER A 77 13.93 -6.64 2.65
N SER A 78 13.18 -6.60 3.76
CA SER A 78 12.66 -5.38 4.38
C SER A 78 11.85 -4.52 3.40
N GLN A 79 10.98 -5.18 2.61
CA GLN A 79 10.16 -4.51 1.59
C GLN A 79 8.69 -4.92 1.67
N TRP A 80 7.81 -3.96 1.42
CA TRP A 80 6.42 -4.21 1.07
C TRP A 80 6.31 -4.59 -0.40
N ASN A 81 5.56 -5.65 -0.69
CA ASN A 81 5.34 -6.15 -2.04
C ASN A 81 3.85 -6.34 -2.29
N VAL A 82 3.37 -5.99 -3.48
CA VAL A 82 2.02 -6.39 -3.92
C VAL A 82 2.02 -7.89 -4.13
N THR A 83 1.24 -8.61 -3.33
CA THR A 83 1.12 -10.07 -3.39
C THR A 83 -0.17 -10.52 -4.07
N GLN A 84 -1.21 -9.69 -4.07
CA GLN A 84 -2.50 -10.01 -4.67
C GLN A 84 -3.23 -8.77 -5.20
N VAL A 85 -4.07 -8.99 -6.21
CA VAL A 85 -5.07 -8.04 -6.71
C VAL A 85 -6.44 -8.70 -6.60
N LEU A 86 -7.40 -8.01 -5.99
CA LEU A 86 -8.79 -8.40 -5.78
C LEU A 86 -9.73 -7.61 -6.70
#